data_AF-A0A5K8AEF3-F1
#
_entry.id   AF-A0A5K8AEF3-F1
#
_cell.length_a   1.000
_cell.length_b   1.000
_cell.length_c   1.000
_cell.angle_alpha   90.00
_cell.angle_beta   90.00
_cell.angle_gamma   90.00
#
_symmetry.space_group_name_H-M   'P 1'
#
loop_
_entity.id
_entity.type
_entity.pdbx_description
1 polymer ?
#
loop_
_entity_poly.entity_id
_entity_poly.type
_entity_poly.pdbx_seq_one_letter_code
_entity_poly.pdbx_strand_id
1 'polypeptide(L)'
;MLSRFSNEVLSRGANAVLPQNLSQGWLKSLQKFCDDFLDHNFAIDQCSEKLDMGNPILTACVHEVMGSGHRSDAEISADELAENVTIYALSITMETIRRESDMEMTPPTLDNLLSIDRIAQFGKVNPEFGQFLKRACIISEDQAPAQESWFQRLKKKIHSRISEN
;
A
#
# COMPACT_ATOMS: atom_id res chain seq x y z
N MET A 1 0.00 16.03 14.42
CA MET A 1 -0.79 15.42 13.32
C MET A 1 -1.32 14.05 13.72
N LEU A 2 -0.47 13.15 14.23
CA LEU A 2 -0.89 11.83 14.71
C LEU A 2 -1.99 11.86 15.79
N SER A 3 -1.90 12.75 16.78
CA SER A 3 -2.96 12.92 17.81
C SER A 3 -4.32 13.29 17.22
N ARG A 4 -4.34 14.17 16.22
CA ARG A 4 -5.55 14.57 15.51
C ARG A 4 -6.11 13.42 14.68
N PHE A 5 -5.25 12.70 13.96
CA PHE A 5 -5.63 11.50 13.20
C PHE A 5 -6.20 10.41 14.12
N SER A 6 -5.56 10.19 15.27
CA SER A 6 -6.03 9.25 16.28
C SER A 6 -7.44 9.58 16.77
N ASN A 7 -7.70 10.85 17.06
CA ASN A 7 -9.00 11.28 17.57
C ASN A 7 -10.09 11.29 16.50
N GLU A 8 -9.76 11.68 15.27
CA GLU A 8 -10.74 11.84 14.19
C GLU A 8 -11.02 10.55 13.40
N VAL A 9 -10.03 9.65 13.31
CA VAL A 9 -10.09 8.45 12.47
C VAL A 9 -9.92 7.18 13.31
N LEU A 10 -8.76 6.97 13.95
CA LEU A 10 -8.46 5.69 14.62
C LEU A 10 -9.43 5.38 15.77
N SER A 11 -9.92 6.39 16.48
CA SER A 11 -10.92 6.25 17.56
C SER A 11 -12.24 5.59 17.12
N ARG A 12 -12.50 5.55 15.80
CA ARG A 12 -13.69 4.95 15.19
C ARG A 12 -13.46 3.51 14.71
N GLY A 13 -12.27 2.96 14.97
CA GLY A 13 -11.87 1.61 14.63
C GLY A 13 -11.44 1.41 13.17
N ALA A 14 -11.05 0.19 12.82
CA ALA A 14 -10.48 -0.17 11.52
C ALA A 14 -11.31 0.21 10.28
N ASN A 15 -12.64 0.18 10.36
CA ASN A 15 -13.44 0.61 9.22
C ASN A 15 -13.20 2.09 8.85
N ALA A 16 -12.79 2.93 9.79
CA ALA A 16 -12.53 4.34 9.53
C ALA A 16 -11.26 4.61 8.72
N VAL A 17 -10.32 3.65 8.68
CA VAL A 17 -9.12 3.74 7.85
C VAL A 17 -9.31 3.14 6.45
N LEU A 18 -10.50 2.60 6.13
CA LEU A 18 -10.81 2.22 4.75
C LEU A 18 -10.77 3.46 3.84
N PRO A 19 -10.11 3.41 2.68
CA PRO A 19 -9.91 4.58 1.82
C PRO A 19 -11.20 5.36 1.51
N GLN A 20 -12.30 4.66 1.21
CA GLN A 20 -13.59 5.26 0.90
C GLN A 20 -14.24 5.99 2.10
N ASN A 21 -13.86 5.63 3.32
CA ASN A 21 -14.43 6.21 4.55
C ASN A 21 -13.63 7.44 5.02
N LEU A 22 -12.47 7.71 4.44
CA LEU A 22 -11.68 8.89 4.74
C LEU A 22 -12.35 10.15 4.19
N SER A 23 -12.37 11.21 5.00
CA SER A 23 -12.77 12.53 4.52
C SER A 23 -11.82 13.00 3.41
N GLN A 24 -12.27 13.92 2.55
CA GLN A 24 -11.41 14.45 1.49
C GLN A 24 -10.09 15.04 2.04
N GLY A 25 -10.15 15.70 3.21
CA GLY A 25 -8.96 16.26 3.85
C GLY A 25 -7.99 15.17 4.33
N TRP A 26 -8.49 14.08 4.91
CA TRP A 26 -7.65 12.98 5.36
C TRP A 26 -7.10 12.15 4.20
N LEU A 27 -7.92 11.86 3.19
CA LEU A 27 -7.46 11.18 1.98
C LEU A 27 -6.33 11.95 1.31
N LYS A 28 -6.49 13.28 1.10
CA LYS A 28 -5.43 14.12 0.53
C LYS A 28 -4.15 14.13 1.37
N SER A 29 -4.28 14.15 2.70
CA SER A 29 -3.11 14.13 3.59
C SER A 29 -2.39 12.78 3.53
N LEU A 30 -3.15 11.69 3.52
CA LEU A 30 -2.61 10.34 3.40
C LEU A 30 -2.00 10.10 2.02
N GLN A 31 -2.62 10.62 0.95
CA GLN A 31 -2.05 10.53 -0.40
C GLN A 31 -0.65 11.13 -0.44
N LYS A 32 -0.45 12.32 0.13
CA LYS A 32 0.88 12.93 0.19
C LYS A 32 1.89 12.02 0.90
N PHE A 33 1.50 11.38 2.00
CA PHE A 33 2.36 10.42 2.68
C PHE A 33 2.63 9.16 1.87
N CYS A 34 1.67 8.72 1.07
CA CYS A 34 1.83 7.60 0.15
C CYS A 34 2.77 7.98 -0.99
N ASP A 35 2.64 9.18 -1.56
CA ASP A 35 3.54 9.69 -2.60
C ASP A 35 4.96 9.78 -2.07
N ASP A 36 5.15 10.41 -0.90
CA ASP A 36 6.46 10.47 -0.24
C ASP A 36 7.00 9.03 0.00
N PHE A 37 6.20 8.12 0.56
CA PHE A 37 6.63 6.74 0.82
C PHE A 37 7.01 5.99 -0.47
N LEU A 38 6.18 6.08 -1.51
CA LEU A 38 6.41 5.41 -2.80
C LEU A 38 7.57 6.06 -3.55
N ASP A 39 7.77 7.37 -3.48
CA ASP A 39 8.94 8.00 -4.09
C ASP A 39 10.24 7.56 -3.41
N HIS A 40 10.25 7.29 -2.10
CA HIS A 40 11.46 6.82 -1.41
C HIS A 40 11.70 5.31 -1.55
N ASN A 41 10.64 4.50 -1.60
CA ASN A 41 10.73 3.03 -1.59
C ASN A 41 10.48 2.39 -2.97
N PHE A 42 9.81 3.11 -3.89
CA PHE A 42 9.42 2.70 -5.25
C PHE A 42 10.17 3.48 -6.35
N ALA A 43 11.03 4.45 -5.98
CA ALA A 43 11.84 5.23 -6.93
C ALA A 43 12.63 4.33 -7.90
N ILE A 44 12.40 4.63 -9.18
CA ILE A 44 12.83 3.87 -10.36
C ILE A 44 14.35 3.96 -10.59
N ASP A 45 15.02 4.96 -10.03
CA ASP A 45 16.41 5.31 -10.32
C ASP A 45 17.43 4.73 -9.33
N GLN A 46 17.03 4.44 -8.09
CA GLN A 46 18.01 4.18 -7.03
C GLN A 46 18.10 2.74 -6.54
N CYS A 47 17.15 1.84 -6.83
CA CYS A 47 17.26 0.39 -6.56
C CYS A 47 17.94 0.06 -5.20
N SER A 48 17.74 0.90 -4.18
CA SER A 48 18.48 0.85 -2.92
C SER A 48 17.52 0.48 -1.81
N GLU A 49 17.89 -0.49 -0.98
CA GLU A 49 17.12 -0.88 0.20
C GLU A 49 17.23 0.21 1.27
N LYS A 50 16.45 1.29 1.11
CA LYS A 50 16.17 2.20 2.21
C LYS A 50 14.82 1.80 2.76
N LEU A 51 14.86 0.95 3.79
CA LEU A 51 13.68 0.51 4.50
C LEU A 51 13.17 1.66 5.37
N ASP A 52 12.51 2.64 4.74
CA ASP A 52 11.88 3.75 5.43
C ASP A 52 10.38 3.50 5.53
N MET A 53 9.98 2.76 6.56
CA MET A 53 8.56 2.66 6.97
C MET A 53 8.02 3.99 7.55
N GLY A 54 8.81 5.07 7.53
CA GLY A 54 8.83 6.22 8.44
C GLY A 54 7.63 7.15 8.46
N ASN A 55 6.49 6.75 7.91
CA ASN A 55 5.24 7.42 8.20
C ASN A 55 4.45 6.68 9.30
N PRO A 56 4.51 7.15 10.57
CA PRO A 56 3.82 6.49 11.67
C PRO A 56 2.29 6.47 11.51
N ILE A 57 1.72 7.34 10.66
CA ILE A 57 0.29 7.33 10.38
C ILE A 57 -0.07 6.18 9.44
N LEU A 58 0.72 5.91 8.40
CA LEU A 58 0.48 4.75 7.51
C LEU A 58 0.62 3.44 8.28
N THR A 59 1.66 3.32 9.10
CA THR A 59 1.88 2.15 9.97
C THR A 59 0.74 1.96 10.96
N ALA A 60 0.23 3.05 11.57
CA ALA A 60 -0.93 2.98 12.46
C ALA A 60 -2.20 2.49 11.74
N CYS A 61 -2.43 2.91 10.48
CA CYS A 61 -3.56 2.42 9.69
C CYS A 61 -3.46 0.91 9.45
N VAL A 62 -2.28 0.42 9.09
CA VAL A 62 -2.06 -1.02 8.87
C VAL A 62 -2.24 -1.82 10.15
N HIS A 63 -1.70 -1.35 11.27
CA HIS A 63 -1.92 -2.01 12.57
C HIS A 63 -3.38 -2.06 12.95
N GLU A 64 -4.13 -0.97 12.75
CA GLU A 64 -5.56 -0.93 13.02
C GLU A 64 -6.33 -1.95 12.16
N VAL A 65 -6.01 -2.06 10.87
CA VAL A 65 -6.62 -3.04 9.95
C VAL A 65 -6.28 -4.47 10.40
N MET A 66 -5.01 -4.74 10.66
CA MET A 66 -4.55 -6.09 11.04
C MET A 66 -5.09 -6.53 12.41
N GLY A 67 -5.22 -5.59 13.36
CA GLY A 67 -5.77 -5.85 14.70
C GLY A 67 -7.29 -6.05 14.73
N SER A 68 -8.01 -5.71 13.65
CA SER A 68 -9.46 -5.91 13.56
C SER A 68 -9.87 -7.34 13.18
N GLY A 69 -8.95 -8.12 12.61
CA GLY A 69 -9.13 -9.55 12.38
C GLY A 69 -8.72 -10.36 13.61
N HIS A 70 -9.39 -11.49 13.87
CA HIS A 70 -9.04 -12.40 14.97
C HIS A 70 -7.70 -13.16 14.75
N ARG A 71 -6.70 -12.53 14.14
CA ARG A 71 -5.32 -13.04 14.18
C ARG A 71 -4.84 -12.83 15.61
N SER A 72 -4.42 -13.91 16.26
CA SER A 72 -3.78 -13.82 17.57
C SER A 72 -2.59 -12.85 17.49
N ASP A 73 -2.11 -12.39 18.65
CA ASP A 73 -0.91 -11.56 18.88
C ASP A 73 0.42 -12.17 18.34
N ALA A 74 0.40 -12.80 17.16
CA ALA A 74 1.58 -13.17 16.43
C ALA A 74 2.26 -11.88 15.99
N GLU A 75 3.47 -11.68 16.49
CA GLU A 75 4.32 -10.55 16.16
C GLU A 75 4.54 -10.51 14.64
N ILE A 76 3.97 -9.50 13.98
CA ILE A 76 4.11 -9.30 12.54
C ILE A 76 5.57 -8.93 12.28
N SER A 77 6.21 -9.63 11.33
CA SER A 77 7.59 -9.30 10.97
C SER A 77 7.68 -7.90 10.33
N ALA A 78 8.83 -7.25 10.48
CA ALA A 78 9.10 -5.95 9.84
C ALA A 78 8.84 -5.98 8.31
N ASP A 79 9.21 -7.09 7.66
CA ASP A 79 8.98 -7.32 6.23
C ASP A 79 7.48 -7.39 5.89
N GLU A 80 6.70 -8.12 6.66
CA GLU A 80 5.25 -8.24 6.45
C GLU A 80 4.54 -6.92 6.70
N LEU A 81 4.97 -6.16 7.71
CA LEU A 81 4.45 -4.82 7.97
C LEU A 81 4.75 -3.87 6.81
N ALA A 82 5.97 -3.87 6.30
CA ALA A 82 6.36 -3.02 5.16
C ALA A 82 5.62 -3.40 3.87
N GLU A 83 5.40 -4.71 3.63
CA GLU A 83 4.56 -5.21 2.53
C GLU A 83 3.13 -4.66 2.63
N ASN A 84 2.52 -4.75 3.83
CA ASN A 84 1.17 -4.26 4.06
C ASN A 84 1.04 -2.73 4.00
N VAL A 85 2.05 -1.98 4.48
CA VAL A 85 2.11 -0.52 4.33
C VAL A 85 2.15 -0.13 2.86
N THR A 86 2.90 -0.87 2.04
CA THR A 86 2.95 -0.65 0.59
C THR A 86 1.60 -0.90 -0.07
N ILE A 87 0.93 -2.01 0.26
CA ILE A 87 -0.40 -2.33 -0.29
C ILE A 87 -1.45 -1.30 0.15
N TYR A 88 -1.39 -0.84 1.41
CA TYR A 88 -2.26 0.22 1.90
C TYR A 88 -2.02 1.54 1.17
N ALA A 89 -0.76 1.93 0.95
CA ALA A 89 -0.40 3.14 0.21
C ALA A 89 -0.93 3.12 -1.24
N LEU A 90 -0.82 1.97 -1.91
CA LEU A 90 -1.40 1.76 -3.24
C LEU A 90 -2.93 1.84 -3.19
N SER A 91 -3.57 1.30 -2.15
CA SER A 91 -5.03 1.39 -1.98
C SER A 91 -5.54 2.81 -1.75
N ILE A 92 -4.77 3.64 -1.03
CA ILE A 92 -5.05 5.08 -0.90
C ILE A 92 -4.94 5.77 -2.26
N THR A 93 -3.88 5.48 -3.02
CA THR A 93 -3.67 6.01 -4.38
C THR A 93 -4.82 5.65 -5.31
N MET A 94 -5.29 4.40 -5.26
CA MET A 94 -6.44 3.93 -6.01
C MET A 94 -7.72 4.72 -5.69
N GLU A 95 -8.00 4.98 -4.41
CA GLU A 95 -9.17 5.77 -4.00
C GLU A 95 -9.06 7.24 -4.39
N THR A 96 -7.87 7.83 -4.31
CA THR A 96 -7.63 9.20 -4.80
C THR A 96 -7.95 9.29 -6.28
N ILE A 97 -7.41 8.39 -7.10
CA ILE A 97 -7.72 8.32 -8.53
C ILE A 97 -9.22 8.16 -8.75
N ARG A 98 -9.89 7.27 -8.01
CA ARG A 98 -11.34 7.03 -8.12
C ARG A 98 -12.19 8.27 -7.79
N ARG A 99 -11.75 9.13 -6.86
CA ARG A 99 -12.49 10.36 -6.52
C ARG A 99 -12.24 11.49 -7.51
N GLU A 100 -11.09 11.47 -8.18
CA GLU A 100 -10.67 12.50 -9.13
C GLU A 100 -11.03 12.15 -10.58
N SER A 101 -11.43 10.90 -10.84
CA SER A 101 -11.85 10.41 -12.15
C SER A 101 -13.26 9.82 -12.10
N ASP A 102 -13.90 9.68 -13.27
CA ASP A 102 -15.17 8.96 -13.42
C ASP A 102 -14.99 7.43 -13.42
N MET A 103 -13.91 6.91 -12.81
CA MET A 103 -13.68 5.47 -12.71
C MET A 103 -14.58 4.84 -11.66
N GLU A 104 -15.41 3.91 -12.08
CA GLU A 104 -16.13 3.04 -11.16
C GLU A 104 -15.20 1.93 -10.65
N MET A 105 -15.10 1.85 -9.32
CA MET A 105 -14.41 0.76 -8.63
C MET A 105 -15.23 0.33 -7.43
N THR A 106 -15.28 -0.98 -7.21
CA THR A 106 -15.80 -1.53 -5.96
C THR A 106 -14.89 -1.11 -4.81
N PRO A 107 -15.37 -0.42 -3.75
CA PRO A 107 -14.54 -0.05 -2.60
C PRO A 107 -13.96 -1.27 -1.87
N PRO A 108 -12.80 -1.16 -1.20
CA PRO A 108 -12.26 -2.25 -0.41
C PRO A 108 -13.07 -2.50 0.88
N THR A 109 -13.01 -3.72 1.39
CA THR A 109 -13.44 -4.10 2.75
C THR A 109 -12.20 -4.38 3.60
N LEU A 110 -12.36 -4.56 4.92
CA LEU A 110 -11.24 -4.94 5.78
C LEU A 110 -10.59 -6.27 5.34
N ASP A 111 -11.38 -7.20 4.79
CA ASP A 111 -10.90 -8.50 4.33
C ASP A 111 -10.01 -8.42 3.07
N ASN A 112 -10.18 -7.38 2.24
CA ASN A 112 -9.49 -7.28 0.95
C ASN A 112 -8.69 -5.98 0.75
N LEU A 113 -8.66 -5.09 1.74
CA LEU A 113 -7.91 -3.83 1.68
C LEU A 113 -6.41 -4.08 1.42
N LEU A 114 -5.85 -5.12 2.06
CA LEU A 114 -4.45 -5.50 1.92
C LEU A 114 -4.25 -6.59 0.84
N SER A 115 -5.16 -6.70 -0.13
CA SER A 115 -5.07 -7.72 -1.19
C SER A 115 -4.27 -7.24 -2.40
N ILE A 116 -3.23 -7.98 -2.75
CA ILE A 116 -2.45 -7.79 -3.98
C ILE A 116 -3.32 -7.98 -5.23
N ASP A 117 -4.25 -8.94 -5.21
CA ASP A 117 -5.09 -9.24 -6.37
C ASP A 117 -5.96 -8.03 -6.74
N ARG A 118 -6.39 -7.26 -5.73
CA ARG A 118 -7.12 -6.02 -5.92
C ARG A 118 -6.26 -4.93 -6.57
N ILE A 119 -5.01 -4.76 -6.12
CA ILE A 119 -4.05 -3.83 -6.72
C ILE A 119 -3.81 -4.20 -8.19
N ALA A 120 -3.58 -5.48 -8.47
CA ALA A 120 -3.34 -5.98 -9.81
C ALA A 120 -4.55 -5.79 -10.73
N GLN A 121 -5.77 -6.09 -10.24
CA GLN A 121 -7.01 -5.87 -10.98
C GLN A 121 -7.17 -4.40 -11.37
N PHE A 122 -6.86 -3.47 -10.47
CA PHE A 122 -6.88 -2.06 -10.79
C PHE A 122 -5.84 -1.68 -11.85
N GLY A 123 -4.61 -2.19 -11.74
CA GLY A 123 -3.58 -1.99 -12.76
C GLY A 123 -3.93 -2.54 -14.15
N LYS A 124 -4.82 -3.54 -14.24
CA LYS A 124 -5.34 -4.05 -15.52
C LYS A 124 -6.34 -3.10 -16.17
N VAL A 125 -7.19 -2.44 -15.37
CA VAL A 125 -8.23 -1.52 -15.88
C VAL A 125 -7.75 -0.06 -15.98
N ASN A 126 -6.67 0.30 -15.30
CA ASN A 126 -6.00 1.60 -15.39
C ASN A 126 -4.56 1.42 -15.92
N PRO A 127 -4.34 1.60 -17.24
CA PRO A 127 -3.03 1.35 -17.86
C PRO A 127 -1.90 2.23 -17.32
N GLU A 128 -2.19 3.47 -16.92
CA GLU A 128 -1.18 4.38 -16.36
C GLU A 128 -0.71 3.87 -15.00
N PHE A 129 -1.65 3.50 -14.11
CA PHE A 129 -1.33 2.86 -12.84
C PHE A 129 -0.64 1.51 -13.03
N GLY A 130 -1.09 0.69 -13.97
CA GLY A 130 -0.44 -0.58 -14.31
C GLY A 130 1.00 -0.40 -14.81
N GLN A 131 1.26 0.64 -15.59
CA GLN A 131 2.63 1.00 -15.99
C GLN A 131 3.47 1.47 -14.81
N PHE A 132 2.92 2.30 -13.92
CA PHE A 132 3.59 2.69 -12.69
C PHE A 132 4.05 1.48 -11.87
N LEU A 133 3.17 0.49 -11.67
CA LEU A 133 3.51 -0.76 -10.96
C LEU A 133 4.63 -1.56 -11.65
N LYS A 134 4.65 -1.58 -12.99
CA LYS A 134 5.69 -2.28 -13.77
C LYS A 134 7.04 -1.57 -13.73
N ARG A 135 7.05 -0.24 -13.66
CA ARG A 135 8.26 0.60 -13.78
C ARG A 135 9.15 0.61 -12.54
N ALA A 136 8.70 0.11 -11.39
CA ALA A 136 9.54 0.00 -10.20
C ALA A 136 10.81 -0.83 -10.49
N CYS A 137 11.87 -0.72 -9.69
CA CYS A 137 13.09 -1.52 -9.88
C CYS A 137 12.84 -3.03 -9.69
N ILE A 138 13.41 -3.92 -10.52
CA ILE A 138 13.82 -5.28 -10.11
C ILE A 138 15.34 -5.18 -10.10
N ILE A 139 15.99 -5.32 -8.96
CA ILE A 139 17.45 -5.44 -8.97
C ILE A 139 17.76 -6.76 -9.69
N SER A 140 18.51 -6.69 -10.80
CA SER A 140 18.88 -7.85 -11.62
C SER A 140 19.67 -8.90 -10.81
N GLU A 141 19.59 -10.15 -11.28
CA GLU A 141 20.14 -11.41 -10.75
C GLU A 141 21.67 -11.46 -10.52
N ASP A 142 22.40 -10.35 -10.68
CA ASP A 142 23.87 -10.29 -10.56
C ASP A 142 24.37 -10.09 -9.11
N GLN A 143 23.48 -10.11 -8.12
CA GLN A 143 23.89 -10.22 -6.71
C GLN A 143 23.79 -11.69 -6.26
N ALA A 144 24.93 -12.25 -5.86
CA ALA A 144 25.05 -13.54 -5.17
C ALA A 144 23.97 -13.66 -4.07
N PRO A 145 23.48 -14.88 -3.71
CA PRO A 145 22.18 -15.11 -3.09
C PRO A 145 22.09 -14.55 -1.66
N ALA A 146 21.98 -13.24 -1.54
CA ALA A 146 21.34 -12.59 -0.42
C ALA A 146 19.84 -12.81 -0.60
N GLN A 147 19.15 -13.14 0.49
CA GLN A 147 17.71 -13.36 0.50
C GLN A 147 16.98 -12.28 -0.31
N GLU A 148 16.08 -12.72 -1.19
CA GLU A 148 15.17 -11.83 -1.90
C GLU A 148 14.46 -10.89 -0.92
N SER A 149 14.52 -9.58 -1.12
CA SER A 149 13.94 -8.61 -0.19
C SER A 149 12.40 -8.66 -0.22
N TRP A 150 11.74 -8.24 0.86
CA TRP A 150 10.26 -8.20 0.90
C TRP A 150 9.68 -7.38 -0.26
N PHE A 151 10.38 -6.31 -0.64
CA PHE A 151 10.00 -5.45 -1.75
C PHE A 151 10.06 -6.19 -3.09
N GLN A 152 11.15 -6.92 -3.34
CA GLN A 152 11.31 -7.76 -4.53
C GLN A 152 10.21 -8.83 -4.59
N ARG A 153 9.92 -9.50 -3.46
CA ARG A 153 8.84 -10.50 -3.35
C ARG A 153 7.49 -9.90 -3.68
N LEU A 154 7.10 -8.79 -3.04
CA LEU A 154 5.83 -8.11 -3.28
C LEU A 154 5.68 -7.73 -4.75
N LYS A 155 6.73 -7.14 -5.34
CA LYS A 155 6.69 -6.72 -6.72
C LYS A 155 6.52 -7.90 -7.68
N LYS A 156 7.25 -9.01 -7.49
CA LYS A 156 7.08 -10.20 -8.31
C LYS A 156 5.64 -10.72 -8.25
N LYS A 157 5.02 -10.73 -7.06
CA LYS A 157 3.59 -11.06 -6.90
C LYS A 157 2.69 -10.12 -7.70
N ILE A 158 2.87 -8.80 -7.59
CA ILE A 158 2.06 -7.83 -8.34
C ILE A 158 2.23 -8.04 -9.85
N HIS A 159 3.47 -8.17 -10.32
CA HIS A 159 3.76 -8.34 -11.74
C HIS A 159 3.17 -9.63 -12.32
N SER A 160 3.31 -10.77 -11.62
CA SER A 160 2.74 -12.03 -12.06
C SER A 160 1.21 -11.93 -12.22
N ARG A 161 0.52 -11.31 -11.25
CA ARG A 161 -0.93 -11.12 -11.28
C ARG A 161 -1.40 -10.19 -12.40
N ILE A 162 -0.65 -9.15 -12.73
CA ILE A 162 -0.98 -8.25 -13.84
C ILE A 162 -0.79 -8.95 -15.20
N SER A 163 0.21 -9.83 -15.31
CA SER A 163 0.52 -10.57 -16.54
C SER A 163 -0.36 -11.81 -16.76
N GLU A 164 -1.02 -12.33 -15.72
CA GLU A 164 -2.03 -13.39 -15.83
C GLU A 164 -3.27 -12.87 -16.58
N ASN A 165 -3.60 -13.51 -17.71
CA ASN A 165 -4.70 -13.12 -18.61
C ASN A 165 -6.06 -13.58 -18.06
#